data_AF-A0A0D3C001-F1
#
_entry.id   AF-A0A0D3C001-F1
#
_cell.length_a   1.000
_cell.length_b   1.000
_cell.length_c   1.000
_cell.angle_alpha   90.00
_cell.angle_beta   90.00
_cell.angle_gamma   90.00
#
_symmetry.space_group_name_H-M   'P 1'
#
loop_
_entity.id
_entity.type
_entity.pdbx_description
1 polymer ?
#
loop_
_entity_poly.entity_id
_entity_poly.type
_entity_poly.pdbx_seq_one_letter_code
_entity_poly.pdbx_strand_id
1 'polypeptide(L)' 'MEVGPGIPRRCPCGAATVVLTSKTKDNPGRQFYRCGVVFGENHVFKWADDAVLEEIEALAVK' A
#
# COMPACT_ATOMS: atom_id res chain seq x y z
N MET A 1 5.53 9.96 6.34
CA MET A 1 4.41 10.64 5.65
C MET A 1 3.28 9.65 5.52
N GLU A 2 2.12 9.99 6.06
CA GLU A 2 0.96 9.10 6.10
C GLU A 2 0.30 9.07 4.73
N VAL A 3 0.15 7.86 4.21
CA VAL A 3 -0.59 7.61 2.98
C VAL A 3 -2.06 7.57 3.39
N GLY A 4 -2.90 8.40 2.78
CA GLY A 4 -4.32 8.49 3.13
C GLY A 4 -5.03 7.12 3.13
N PRO A 5 -6.21 7.03 3.77
CA PRO A 5 -6.89 5.76 3.95
C PRO A 5 -7.26 5.11 2.61
N GLY A 6 -7.35 3.77 2.60
CA GLY A 6 -7.70 2.96 1.44
C GLY A 6 -6.51 2.57 0.55
N ILE A 7 -6.79 2.33 -0.73
CA ILE A 7 -5.82 1.81 -1.70
C ILE A 7 -4.91 2.93 -2.24
N PRO A 8 -3.59 2.90 -1.95
CA PRO A 8 -2.70 3.95 -2.39
C PRO A 8 -2.34 3.76 -3.86
N ARG A 9 -2.90 4.58 -4.76
CA ARG A 9 -2.64 4.51 -6.21
C ARG A 9 -1.40 5.28 -6.64
N ARG A 10 -0.97 6.27 -5.86
CA ARG A 10 0.20 7.11 -6.14
C ARG A 10 1.02 7.33 -4.88
N CYS A 11 2.34 7.42 -5.08
CA CYS A 11 3.28 7.82 -4.04
C CYS A 11 3.33 9.35 -3.94
N PRO A 12 3.60 9.93 -2.75
CA PRO A 12 3.84 11.36 -2.59
C PRO A 12 4.91 11.94 -3.52
N CYS A 13 5.86 11.14 -3.99
CA CYS A 13 6.86 11.55 -5.00
C CYS A 13 6.31 11.65 -6.44
N GLY A 14 5.01 11.42 -6.66
CA GLY A 14 4.36 11.47 -7.97
C GLY A 14 4.35 10.14 -8.74
N ALA A 15 5.19 9.18 -8.36
CA ALA A 15 5.25 7.87 -8.98
C ALA A 15 3.98 7.03 -8.73
N ALA A 16 3.64 6.13 -9.66
CA ALA A 16 2.63 5.11 -9.44
C ALA A 16 3.08 4.12 -8.35
N THR A 17 2.11 3.59 -7.61
CA THR A 17 2.38 2.44 -6.73
C THR A 17 2.30 1.14 -7.53
N VAL A 18 3.01 0.14 -7.04
CA VAL A 18 3.01 -1.22 -7.56
C VAL A 18 2.64 -2.19 -6.46
N VAL A 19 2.01 -3.31 -6.82
CA VAL A 19 1.69 -4.40 -5.91
C VAL A 19 2.73 -5.49 -6.06
N LEU A 20 3.32 -5.92 -4.95
CA LEU A 20 4.26 -7.03 -4.91
C LEU A 20 3.82 -8.07 -3.88
N THR A 21 4.29 -9.30 -4.07
CA THR A 21 4.09 -10.39 -3.11
C THR A 21 5.32 -10.53 -2.23
N SER A 22 5.12 -10.51 -0.93
CA SER A 22 6.17 -10.72 0.07
C SER A 22 6.70 -12.15 0.01
N LYS A 23 8.02 -12.24 0.00
CA LYS A 23 8.79 -13.50 0.04
C LYS A 23 9.51 -13.69 1.37
N THR A 24 9.24 -12.83 2.36
CA THR A 24 9.87 -12.91 3.68
C THR A 24 9.32 -14.11 4.43
N LYS A 25 10.13 -14.65 5.35
CA LYS A 25 9.71 -15.77 6.22
C LYS A 25 8.56 -15.38 7.15
N ASP A 26 8.52 -14.11 7.56
CA ASP A 26 7.52 -13.61 8.52
C ASP A 26 6.16 -13.31 7.85
N ASN A 27 6.16 -12.94 6.58
CA ASN A 27 4.94 -12.61 5.83
C ASN A 27 4.94 -13.29 4.45
N PRO A 28 5.02 -14.63 4.36
CA PRO A 28 5.11 -15.32 3.08
C PRO A 28 3.79 -15.18 2.32
N GLY A 29 3.86 -14.78 1.05
CA GLY A 29 2.68 -14.70 0.17
C GLY A 29 1.80 -13.46 0.38
N ARG A 30 2.01 -12.67 1.44
CA ARG A 30 1.22 -11.46 1.70
C ARG A 30 1.56 -10.36 0.70
N GLN A 31 0.55 -9.69 0.14
CA GLN A 31 0.77 -8.64 -0.86
C GLN A 31 0.88 -7.25 -0.22
N PHE A 32 1.67 -6.37 -0.82
CA PHE A 32 1.82 -4.99 -0.37
C PHE A 32 1.95 -4.03 -1.55
N TYR A 33 1.47 -2.81 -1.33
CA TYR A 33 1.69 -1.65 -2.18
C TYR A 33 3.01 -0.98 -1.82
N ARG A 34 3.80 -0.60 -2.82
CA ARG A 34 4.95 0.28 -2.64
C ARG A 34 5.11 1.28 -3.77
N CYS A 35 5.93 2.31 -3.56
CA CYS A 35 6.39 3.18 -4.64
C CYS A 35 7.08 2.35 -5.75
N GLY A 36 6.69 2.60 -7.00
CA GLY A 36 7.24 1.93 -8.17
C GLY A 36 8.65 2.36 -8.56
N VAL A 37 9.17 3.45 -7.99
CA VAL A 37 10.49 4.00 -8.34
C VAL A 37 11.51 3.80 -7.22
N VAL A 38 11.14 4.07 -5.96
CA VAL A 38 12.07 4.07 -4.83
C VAL A 38 11.54 3.18 -3.71
N PHE A 39 12.43 2.46 -3.04
CA PHE A 39 12.14 1.80 -1.76
C PHE A 39 12.81 2.59 -0.65
N GLY A 40 12.11 2.88 0.43
CA GLY A 40 12.70 3.51 1.61
C GLY A 40 11.81 4.56 2.25
N GLU A 41 12.43 5.35 3.11
CA GLU A 41 11.78 6.39 3.88
C GLU A 41 11.14 7.45 2.96
N ASN A 42 10.02 8.03 3.40
CA ASN A 42 9.19 8.98 2.64
C ASN A 42 8.48 8.42 1.39
N HIS A 43 8.55 7.11 1.14
CA HIS A 43 7.80 6.46 0.07
C HIS A 43 6.70 5.54 0.60
N VAL A 44 5.68 5.31 -0.24
CA VAL A 44 4.55 4.44 0.10
C VAL A 44 5.06 3.04 0.39
N PHE A 45 4.62 2.51 1.52
CA PHE A 45 4.57 1.10 1.85
C PHE A 45 3.26 0.86 2.59
N LYS A 46 2.43 -0.08 2.13
CA LYS A 46 1.18 -0.46 2.80
C LYS A 46 0.80 -1.89 2.46
N TRP A 47 0.32 -2.66 3.42
CA TRP A 47 -0.19 -4.00 3.15
C TRP A 47 -1.49 -3.94 2.34
N ALA A 48 -1.66 -4.90 1.43
CA ALA A 48 -2.77 -4.86 0.49
C ALA A 48 -4.12 -5.14 1.17
N ASP A 49 -4.13 -6.04 2.15
CA ASP A 49 -5.28 -6.36 2.97
C ASP A 49 -5.72 -5.18 3.85
N ASP A 50 -4.79 -4.49 4.50
CA ASP A 50 -5.09 -3.27 5.27
C ASP A 50 -5.71 -2.19 4.36
N ALA A 51 -5.11 -1.98 3.18
CA ALA A 51 -5.60 -1.00 2.21
C ALA A 51 -7.00 -1.34 1.66
N VAL A 52 -7.30 -2.63 1.44
CA VAL A 52 -8.63 -3.09 1.00
C VAL A 52 -9.65 -2.95 2.11
N LEU A 53 -9.29 -3.30 3.35
CA LEU A 53 -10.18 -3.17 4.49
C LEU A 53 -10.61 -1.72 4.69
N GLU A 54 -9.66 -0.79 4.67
CA GLU A 54 -9.96 0.64 4.79
C GLU A 54 -10.81 1.17 3.63
N GLU A 55 -10.62 0.66 2.41
CA GLU A 55 -11.47 1.01 1.26
C GLU A 55 -12.91 0.51 1.46
N ILE A 56 -13.09 -0.72 1.95
CA ILE A 56 -14.40 -1.28 2.27
C ILE A 56 -15.07 -0.47 3.38
N GLU A 57 -14.34 -0.13 4.44
CA GLU A 57 -14.84 0.70 5.54
C GLU A 57 -15.27 2.08 5.04
N ALA A 58 -14.46 2.74 4.20
CA ALA A 58 -14.81 4.03 3.60
C ALA A 58 -16.07 3.95 2.72
N LEU A 59 -16.31 2.82 2.04
CA LEU A 59 -17.52 2.58 1.26
C LEU A 59 -18.73 2.24 2.14
N ALA A 60 -18.54 1.55 3.26
CA ALA A 60 -19.61 1.14 4.18
C ALA A 60 -20.18 2.32 5.01
N VAL A 61 -19.43 3.41 5.12
CA VAL A 61 -19.86 4.64 5.83
C VAL A 61 -20.68 5.58 4.93
N LYS A 62 -20.96 5.18 3.68
CA LYS A 62 -21.69 5.98 2.68
C LYS A 62 -23.09 5.46 2.42
#